data_AF-A0A366SI28-F1
#
_entry.id   AF-A0A366SI28-F1
#
_cell.length_a   1.000
_cell.length_b   1.000
_cell.length_c   1.000
_cell.angle_alpha   90.00
_cell.angle_beta   90.00
_cell.angle_gamma   90.00
#
_symmetry.space_group_name_H-M   'P 1'
#
loop_
_entity.id
_entity.type
_entity.pdbx_description
1 polymer ?
#
loop_
_entity_poly.entity_id
_entity_poly.type
_entity_poly.pdbx_seq_one_letter_code
_entity_poly.pdbx_strand_id
1 'polypeptide(L)' 'MVEQAYKNQMDVKRVEGKEASKWVLIDLGDVIVHVFNQSEREFYQLEKLWSDAPLVDLSEMVVNNSGL' A
#
# COMPACT_ATOMS: atom_id res chain seq x y z
N MET A 1 -4.36 -6.86 4.34
CA MET A 1 -3.62 -6.68 3.07
C MET A 1 -2.59 -7.78 2.85
N VAL A 2 -1.57 -7.92 3.70
CA VAL A 2 -0.55 -8.98 3.57
C VAL A 2 -1.17 -10.39 3.52
N GLU A 3 -2.14 -10.68 4.39
CA GLU A 3 -2.88 -11.95 4.35
C GLU A 3 -3.62 -12.19 3.02
N GLN A 4 -4.22 -11.13 2.45
CA GLN A 4 -4.91 -11.22 1.17
C GLN A 4 -3.90 -11.45 0.02
N ALA A 5 -2.70 -10.87 0.09
CA ALA A 5 -1.65 -11.14 -0.89
C ALA A 5 -1.27 -12.63 -0.89
N TYR A 6 -1.09 -13.24 0.30
CA TYR A 6 -0.82 -14.67 0.42
C TYR A 6 -1.98 -15.53 -0.11
N LYS A 7 -3.23 -15.19 0.20
CA LYS A 7 -4.41 -15.92 -0.34
C LYS A 7 -4.48 -15.87 -1.87
N ASN A 8 -4.04 -14.77 -2.46
CA ASN A 8 -3.97 -14.60 -3.92
C ASN A 8 -2.66 -15.14 -4.53
N GLN A 9 -1.87 -15.91 -3.79
CA GLN A 9 -0.61 -16.51 -4.25
C GLN A 9 0.40 -15.47 -4.75
N MET A 10 0.32 -14.23 -4.24
CA MET A 10 1.30 -13.20 -4.52
C MET A 10 2.52 -13.38 -3.62
N ASP A 11 3.70 -13.11 -4.16
CA ASP A 11 4.94 -13.15 -3.40
C ASP A 11 5.14 -11.83 -2.64
N VAL A 12 5.13 -11.92 -1.31
CA VAL A 12 5.42 -10.78 -0.42
C VAL A 12 6.90 -10.83 -0.07
N LYS A 13 7.70 -10.03 -0.77
CA LYS A 13 9.16 -10.00 -0.59
C LYS A 13 9.56 -9.53 0.79
N ARG A 14 8.90 -8.47 1.29
CA ARG A 14 9.25 -7.87 2.56
C ARG A 14 8.08 -7.07 3.15
N VAL A 15 8.02 -7.05 4.48
CA VAL A 15 7.15 -6.14 5.23
C VAL A 15 7.94 -5.47 6.35
N GLU A 16 7.91 -4.15 6.40
CA GLU A 16 8.63 -3.34 7.39
C GLU A 16 7.67 -2.47 8.22
N GLY A 17 8.10 -2.07 9.42
CA GLY A 17 7.38 -1.08 10.22
C GLY A 17 6.13 -1.55 10.97
N LYS A 18 5.82 -2.87 10.94
CA LYS A 18 4.63 -3.44 11.61
C LYS A 18 4.50 -3.05 13.09
N GLU A 19 5.60 -3.11 13.83
CA GLU A 19 5.62 -2.87 15.28
C GLU A 19 5.27 -1.41 15.66
N ALA A 20 5.58 -0.45 14.78
CA ALA A 20 5.36 0.97 15.07
C ALA A 20 3.94 1.46 14.69
N SER A 21 3.20 0.71 13.86
CA SER A 21 1.83 1.01 13.38
C SER A 21 1.62 2.42 12.79
N LYS A 22 2.70 3.13 12.48
CA LYS A 22 2.73 4.51 11.99
C LYS A 22 2.89 4.56 10.48
N TRP A 23 3.82 3.75 9.99
CA TRP A 23 4.11 3.54 8.60
C TRP A 23 4.52 2.08 8.40
N VAL A 24 3.77 1.37 7.56
CA VAL A 24 4.09 0.02 7.12
C VAL A 24 4.43 0.07 5.64
N LEU A 25 5.56 -0.53 5.27
CA LEU A 25 5.97 -0.73 3.88
C LEU A 25 5.79 -2.20 3.52
N ILE A 26 5.14 -2.47 2.38
CA ILE A 26 4.94 -3.82 1.84
C ILE A 26 5.56 -3.85 0.44
N ASP A 27 6.53 -4.72 0.25
CA ASP A 27 7.19 -4.97 -1.03
C ASP A 27 6.60 -6.24 -1.68
N LEU A 28 5.97 -6.07 -2.85
CA LEU A 28 5.39 -7.12 -3.68
C LEU A 28 6.19 -7.37 -4.97
N GLY A 29 7.43 -6.87 -5.06
CA GLY A 29 8.27 -6.94 -6.25
C GLY A 29 7.96 -5.84 -7.26
N ASP A 30 6.85 -5.97 -8.00
CA ASP A 30 6.46 -5.01 -9.04
C ASP A 30 5.73 -3.78 -8.46
N VAL A 31 5.16 -3.92 -7.26
CA VAL A 31 4.39 -2.88 -6.58
C VAL A 31 4.88 -2.74 -5.14
N ILE A 32 5.12 -1.50 -4.72
CA ILE A 32 5.41 -1.16 -3.32
C ILE A 32 4.22 -0.41 -2.73
N VAL A 33 3.73 -0.88 -1.58
CA VAL A 33 2.59 -0.28 -0.89
C VAL A 33 3.06 0.39 0.38
N HIS A 34 2.72 1.68 0.51
CA HIS A 34 2.96 2.47 1.71
C HIS A 34 1.64 2.66 2.45
N VAL A 35 1.53 2.07 3.64
CA VAL A 35 0.37 2.23 4.52
C VAL A 35 0.78 3.18 5.64
N PHE A 36 0.19 4.37 5.63
CA PHE A 36 0.46 5.41 6.62
C PHE A 36 -0.73 5.60 7.55
N ASN A 37 -0.45 5.97 8.80
CA ASN A 37 -1.42 6.76 9.55
C ASN A 37 -1.48 8.19 8.97
N GLN A 38 -2.58 8.91 9.25
CA GLN A 38 -2.80 10.24 8.66
C GLN A 38 -1.65 11.22 8.93
N SER A 39 -1.18 11.30 10.18
CA SER A 39 -0.11 12.24 10.58
C SER A 39 1.24 11.97 9.91
N GLU A 40 1.61 10.70 9.74
CA GLU A 40 2.88 10.34 9.08
C GLU A 40 2.78 10.62 7.58
N ARG A 41 1.62 10.38 6.94
CA ARG A 41 1.41 10.74 5.53
C ARG A 41 1.62 12.23 5.28
N GLU A 42 1.03 13.07 6.14
CA GLU A 42 1.18 14.53 6.09
C GLU A 42 2.60 15.01 6.38
N PHE A 43 3.35 14.27 7.21
CA PHE A 43 4.75 14.57 7.51
C PHE A 43 5.69 14.21 6.35
N TYR A 44 5.59 12.99 5.80
CA TYR A 44 6.49 12.51 4.75
C TYR A 44 6.16 13.04 3.36
N GLN A 45 4.88 13.27 3.06
CA GLN A 45 4.40 13.87 1.79
C GLN A 45 4.99 13.19 0.55
N LEU A 46 5.04 11.85 0.53
CA LEU A 46 5.63 11.10 -0.58
C LEU A 46 4.94 11.40 -1.92
N GLU A 47 3.69 11.85 -1.91
CA GLU A 47 2.96 12.32 -3.10
C GLU A 47 3.70 13.44 -3.83
N LYS A 48 4.44 14.30 -3.11
CA LYS A 48 5.26 15.34 -3.74
C LYS A 48 6.43 14.75 -4.51
N LEU A 49 7.08 13.74 -3.95
CA LEU A 49 8.20 13.05 -4.60
C LEU A 49 7.77 12.36 -5.89
N TRP A 50 6.56 11.79 -5.90
CA TRP A 50 5.99 11.07 -7.05
C TRP A 50 5.04 11.91 -7.91
N SER A 51 5.04 13.24 -7.74
CA SER A 51 4.03 14.11 -8.36
C SER A 51 4.09 14.13 -9.89
N ASP A 52 5.26 13.85 -10.48
CA ASP A 52 5.44 13.77 -11.94
C ASP A 52 5.12 12.37 -12.51
N ALA A 53 4.82 11.38 -11.66
CA ALA A 53 4.49 10.04 -12.11
C ALA A 53 3.05 9.98 -12.66
N PRO A 54 2.79 9.26 -13.77
CA PRO A 54 1.43 9.04 -14.24
C PRO A 54 0.57 8.37 -13.18
N LEU A 55 -0.64 8.89 -12.97
CA LEU A 55 -1.62 8.23 -12.11
C LEU A 55 -2.23 7.04 -12.85
N VAL A 56 -2.24 5.90 -12.20
CA VAL A 56 -2.94 4.69 -12.66
C VAL A 56 -4.32 4.69 -12.02
N ASP A 57 -5.37 4.73 -12.85
CA ASP A 57 -6.74 4.55 -12.36
C ASP A 57 -6.96 3.08 -12.00
N LEU A 58 -7.24 2.82 -10.72
CA LEU A 58 -7.47 1.49 -10.18
C LEU A 58 -8.96 1.23 -9.89
N SER A 59 -9.87 2.13 -10.27
CA SER A 59 -11.30 2.05 -9.92
C SER A 59 -11.94 0.74 -10.35
N GLU A 60 -11.56 0.18 -11.50
CA GLU A 60 -12.08 -1.11 -11.99
C GLU A 60 -11.51 -2.32 -11.23
N MET A 61 -10.37 -2.15 -10.54
CA MET A 61 -9.70 -3.22 -9.78
C MET A 61 -10.13 -3.26 -8.30
N VAL A 62 -10.76 -2.20 -7.79
CA VAL A 62 -11.29 -2.17 -6.43
C VAL A 62 -12.57 -2.99 -6.38
N VAL A 63 -12.47 -4.24 -5.96
CA VAL A 63 -13.66 -5.01 -5.56
C VAL A 63 -14.20 -4.38 -4.29
N ASN A 64 -15.31 -3.65 -4.41
CA ASN A 64 -16.08 -3.20 -3.26
C ASN A 64 -16.56 -4.44 -2.49
N ASN A 65 -15.91 -4.75 -1.36
CA ASN A 65 -16.47 -5.67 -0.37
C ASN A 65 -17.60 -4.95 0.39
N SER A 66 -18.64 -4.57 -0.34
CA SER A 66 -19.92 -4.09 0.19
C SER A 66 -20.88 -5.26 0.24
N GLY A 67 -20.61 -6.22 1.10
CA GLY A 67 -21.48 -7.38 1.26
C GLY A 67 -21.15 -8.12 2.54
N LEU A 68 -21.89 -7.78 3.61
CA LEU A 68 -22.07 -8.50 4.88
C LEU A 68 -20.78 -8.91 5.64
#